data_AF-A0A964MW54-F1
#
_entry.id   AF-A0A964MW54-F1
#
_cell.length_a   1.000
_cell.length_b   1.000
_cell.length_c   1.000
_cell.angle_alpha   90.00
_cell.angle_beta   90.00
_cell.angle_gamma   90.00
#
_symmetry.space_group_name_H-M   'P 1'
#
loop_
_entity.id
_entity.type
_entity.pdbx_description
1 polymer ?
#
loop_
_entity_poly.entity_id
_entity_poly.type
_entity_poly.pdbx_seq_one_letter_code
_entity_poly.pdbx_strand_id
1 'polypeptide(L)'
;MLAAVVGLLVLTLLRSRTLRRTLAARQEDQVRLLALFEGSPLPTWVFEKETLRFIEANEAALQQYGYTHDEFTKLTVKDLRVPEEWPMVDWLITLGQSEIPVQRSFARCRKPRPRASR
;
A
#
# COMPACT_ATOMS: atom_id res chain seq x y z
N MET A 1 27.49 31.42 -31.21
CA MET A 1 27.84 30.75 -29.93
C MET A 1 26.91 31.20 -28.78
N LEU A 2 26.82 32.49 -28.46
CA LEU A 2 25.93 33.04 -27.40
C LEU A 2 24.45 32.65 -27.53
N ALA A 3 23.86 32.76 -28.72
CA ALA A 3 22.45 32.41 -28.95
C ALA A 3 22.13 30.93 -28.65
N ALA A 4 23.07 30.02 -28.93
CA ALA A 4 22.92 28.59 -28.65
C ALA A 4 23.01 28.29 -27.15
N VAL A 5 23.90 28.98 -26.42
CA VAL A 5 24.03 28.84 -24.96
C VAL A 5 22.79 29.37 -24.24
N VAL A 6 22.26 30.53 -24.67
CA VAL A 6 21.02 31.10 -24.14
C VAL A 6 19.83 30.18 -24.45
N GLY A 7 19.73 29.63 -25.66
CA GLY A 7 18.71 28.66 -26.02
C GLY A 7 18.74 27.41 -25.14
N LEU A 8 19.93 26.85 -24.88
CA LEU A 8 20.10 25.68 -24.01
C LEU A 8 19.75 25.99 -22.54
N LEU A 9 20.12 27.17 -22.04
CA LEU A 9 19.75 27.64 -20.70
C LEU A 9 18.24 27.81 -20.56
N VAL A 10 17.57 28.40 -21.55
CA VAL A 10 16.11 28.55 -21.53
C VAL A 10 15.42 27.18 -21.55
N LEU A 11 15.87 26.25 -22.39
CA LEU A 11 15.30 24.90 -22.46
C LEU A 11 15.48 24.11 -21.15
N THR A 12 16.64 24.19 -20.51
CA THR A 12 16.90 23.51 -19.22
C THR A 12 16.10 24.13 -18.06
N LEU A 13 15.94 25.46 -18.04
CA LEU A 13 15.11 26.16 -17.05
C LEU A 13 13.61 25.89 -17.22
N LEU A 14 13.12 25.78 -18.46
CA LEU A 14 11.74 25.39 -18.72
C LEU A 14 11.49 23.93 -18.33
N ARG A 15 12.38 23.02 -18.71
CA ARG A 15 12.31 21.58 -18.32
C ARG A 15 12.34 21.41 -16.80
N SER A 16 13.21 22.13 -16.10
CA SER A 16 13.32 22.05 -14.63
C SER A 16 12.08 22.60 -13.92
N ARG A 17 11.44 23.67 -14.43
CA ARG A 17 10.16 24.16 -13.88
C ARG A 17 9.02 23.17 -14.09
N THR A 18 8.91 22.57 -15.27
CA THR A 18 7.89 21.54 -15.54
C THR A 18 8.11 20.29 -14.70
N LEU A 19 9.37 19.84 -14.57
CA LEU A 19 9.72 18.69 -13.73
C LEU A 19 9.41 18.95 -12.25
N ARG A 20 9.71 20.14 -11.73
CA ARG A 20 9.38 20.49 -10.34
C ARG A 20 7.87 20.49 -10.09
N ARG A 21 7.08 20.98 -11.04
CA ARG A 21 5.61 20.98 -10.95
C ARG A 21 5.03 19.57 -10.97
N THR A 22 5.52 18.70 -11.85
CA THR A 22 5.05 17.31 -11.90
C THR A 22 5.47 16.50 -10.68
N LEU A 23 6.68 16.75 -10.15
CA LEU A 23 7.14 16.13 -8.91
C LEU A 23 6.33 16.61 -7.70
N ALA A 24 6.08 17.92 -7.58
CA ALA A 24 5.27 18.48 -6.51
C ALA A 24 3.83 17.93 -6.54
N ALA A 25 3.20 17.91 -7.72
CA ALA A 25 1.85 17.34 -7.86
C ALA A 25 1.81 15.85 -7.45
N ARG A 26 2.80 15.05 -7.88
CA ARG A 26 2.90 13.63 -7.46
C ARG A 26 3.10 13.48 -5.95
N GLN A 27 3.90 14.34 -5.33
CA GLN A 27 4.10 14.32 -3.88
C GLN A 27 2.82 14.69 -3.13
N GLU A 28 2.10 15.71 -3.58
CA GLU A 28 0.81 16.10 -2.99
C GLU A 28 -0.21 14.97 -3.06
N ASP A 29 -0.29 14.29 -4.21
CA ASP A 29 -1.15 13.12 -4.39
C ASP A 29 -0.75 11.97 -3.45
N GLN A 30 0.54 11.67 -3.34
CA GLN A 30 1.04 10.64 -2.43
C GLN A 30 0.71 10.95 -0.97
N VAL A 31 0.96 12.18 -0.52
CA VAL A 31 0.65 12.62 0.85
C VAL A 31 -0.85 12.51 1.12
N ARG A 32 -1.69 12.93 0.16
CA ARG A 32 -3.14 12.82 0.28
C ARG A 32 -3.59 11.35 0.38
N LEU A 33 -3.05 10.47 -0.45
CA LEU A 33 -3.38 9.04 -0.42
C LEU A 33 -2.96 8.38 0.89
N LEU A 34 -1.77 8.68 1.40
CA LEU A 34 -1.31 8.19 2.70
C LEU A 34 -2.20 8.70 3.83
N ALA A 35 -2.57 9.99 3.82
CA ALA A 35 -3.47 10.55 4.82
C ALA A 35 -4.86 9.88 4.81
N LEU A 36 -5.39 9.55 3.63
CA LEU A 36 -6.66 8.82 3.51
C LEU A 36 -6.55 7.37 3.99
N PHE A 37 -5.42 6.72 3.74
CA PHE A 37 -5.14 5.36 4.19
C PHE A 37 -5.04 5.30 5.73
N GLU A 38 -4.22 6.16 6.33
CA GLU A 38 -4.02 6.22 7.78
C GLU A 38 -5.25 6.72 8.53
N GLY A 39 -5.92 7.75 8.00
CA GLY A 39 -7.13 8.32 8.61
C GLY A 39 -8.40 7.49 8.42
N SER A 40 -8.33 6.35 7.72
CA SER A 40 -9.49 5.51 7.50
C SER A 40 -9.92 4.82 8.80
N PRO A 41 -11.19 4.93 9.23
CA PRO A 41 -11.70 4.22 10.41
C PRO A 41 -11.81 2.70 10.18
N LEU A 42 -11.62 2.24 8.94
CA LEU A 42 -11.71 0.84 8.57
C LEU A 42 -10.30 0.22 8.51
N PRO A 43 -10.12 -0.99 9.06
CA PRO A 43 -8.90 -1.78 8.90
C PRO A 43 -8.55 -1.96 7.43
N THR A 44 -7.41 -1.40 7.03
CA THR A 44 -6.93 -1.44 5.65
C THR A 44 -5.48 -1.92 5.63
N TRP A 45 -5.18 -2.82 4.70
CA TRP A 45 -3.84 -3.39 4.54
C TRP A 45 -3.56 -3.72 3.08
N VAL A 46 -2.28 -3.68 2.74
CA VAL A 46 -1.72 -3.98 1.42
C VAL A 46 -0.85 -5.22 1.57
N PHE A 47 -0.94 -6.15 0.61
CA PHE A 47 -0.15 -7.38 0.62
C PHE A 47 0.43 -7.67 -0.76
N GLU A 48 1.53 -8.41 -0.78
CA GLU A 48 2.20 -8.90 -1.99
C GLU A 48 1.43 -10.10 -2.56
N LYS A 49 1.16 -10.10 -3.87
CA LYS A 49 0.27 -11.09 -4.50
C LYS A 49 0.86 -12.50 -4.46
N GLU A 50 2.17 -12.63 -4.65
CA GLU A 50 2.88 -13.90 -4.78
C GLU A 50 3.10 -14.57 -3.43
N THR A 51 3.51 -13.79 -2.43
CA THR A 51 3.87 -14.32 -1.09
C THR A 51 2.72 -14.21 -0.09
N LEU A 52 1.70 -13.39 -0.40
CA LEU A 52 0.62 -13.01 0.51
C LEU A 52 1.08 -12.32 1.78
N ARG A 53 2.35 -11.86 1.82
CA ARG A 53 2.91 -11.14 2.95
C ARG A 53 2.37 -9.72 2.98
N PHE A 54 2.11 -9.20 4.17
CA PHE A 54 1.74 -7.80 4.34
C PHE A 54 2.91 -6.88 4.00
N ILE A 55 2.60 -5.85 3.22
CA ILE A 55 3.50 -4.75 2.90
C ILE A 55 3.23 -3.59 3.85
N GLU A 56 1.94 -3.27 4.06
CA GLU A 56 1.54 -2.10 4.84
C GLU A 56 0.17 -2.32 5.49
N ALA A 57 -0.07 -1.71 6.65
CA ALA A 57 -1.35 -1.75 7.36
C ALA A 57 -1.58 -0.44 8.11
N ASN A 58 -2.78 0.13 7.96
CA ASN A 58 -3.12 1.38 8.64
C ASN A 58 -3.31 1.16 10.16
N GLU A 59 -3.31 2.27 10.90
CA GLU A 59 -3.44 2.23 12.35
C GLU A 59 -4.69 1.46 12.82
N ALA A 60 -5.83 1.63 12.13
CA ALA A 60 -7.07 0.92 12.44
C ALA A 60 -6.92 -0.61 12.35
N ALA A 61 -6.15 -1.11 11.37
CA ALA A 61 -5.86 -2.54 11.25
C ALA A 61 -4.95 -3.04 12.37
N LEU A 62 -3.88 -2.31 12.67
CA LEU A 62 -2.95 -2.67 13.74
C LEU A 62 -3.66 -2.74 15.10
N GLN A 63 -4.51 -1.75 15.39
CA GLN A 63 -5.34 -1.72 16.60
C GLN A 63 -6.35 -2.88 16.64
N GLN A 64 -7.06 -3.14 15.54
CA GLN A 64 -8.06 -4.21 15.49
C GLN A 64 -7.45 -5.60 15.67
N TYR A 65 -6.31 -5.86 15.02
CA TYR A 65 -5.66 -7.17 15.10
C TYR A 65 -4.73 -7.31 16.33
N GLY A 66 -4.35 -6.18 16.92
CA GLY A 66 -3.50 -6.11 18.11
C GLY A 66 -2.06 -6.56 17.83
N TYR A 67 -1.51 -6.10 16.71
CA TYR A 67 -0.11 -6.31 16.30
C TYR A 67 0.58 -4.98 16.12
N THR A 68 1.89 -4.95 16.33
CA THR A 68 2.74 -3.86 15.85
C THR A 68 2.89 -3.96 14.34
N HIS A 69 3.27 -2.85 13.70
CA HIS A 69 3.57 -2.80 12.26
C HIS A 69 4.64 -3.85 11.85
N ASP A 70 5.74 -3.92 12.61
CA ASP A 70 6.84 -4.86 12.38
C ASP A 70 6.42 -6.34 12.51
N GLU A 71 5.46 -6.64 13.38
CA GLU A 71 4.89 -7.98 13.48
C GLU A 71 3.94 -8.24 12.31
N PHE A 72 3.11 -7.26 11.96
CA PHE A 72 2.10 -7.39 10.91
C PHE A 72 2.77 -7.65 9.56
N THR A 73 3.83 -6.93 9.21
CA THR A 73 4.59 -7.13 7.95
C THR A 73 5.27 -8.49 7.83
N LYS A 74 5.40 -9.25 8.93
CA LYS A 74 5.91 -10.63 8.93
C LYS A 74 4.81 -11.68 8.74
N LEU A 75 3.54 -11.30 8.85
CA LEU A 75 2.40 -12.19 8.66
C LEU A 75 1.99 -12.25 7.18
N THR A 76 1.26 -13.32 6.85
CA THR A 76 0.60 -13.47 5.56
C THR A 76 -0.93 -13.39 5.70
N VAL A 77 -1.63 -13.17 4.58
CA VAL A 77 -3.10 -13.25 4.51
C VAL A 77 -3.62 -14.55 5.11
N LYS A 78 -2.91 -15.66 4.88
CA LYS A 78 -3.28 -17.00 5.37
C LYS A 78 -3.08 -17.16 6.87
N ASP A 79 -2.23 -16.36 7.51
CA ASP A 79 -2.07 -16.37 8.96
C ASP A 79 -3.24 -15.66 9.67
N LEU A 80 -3.84 -14.62 9.08
CA LEU A 80 -5.02 -13.92 9.65
C LEU A 80 -6.35 -14.63 9.37
N ARG A 81 -6.36 -15.57 8.41
CA ARG A 81 -7.55 -16.27 7.90
C ARG A 81 -7.55 -17.71 8.36
N VAL A 82 -8.73 -18.27 8.66
CA VAL A 82 -8.83 -19.70 8.96
C VAL A 82 -8.61 -20.54 7.69
N PRO A 83 -8.07 -21.77 7.77
CA PRO A 83 -7.79 -22.61 6.59
C PRO A 83 -8.99 -22.81 5.66
N GLU A 84 -10.20 -22.83 6.21
CA GLU A 84 -11.45 -22.97 5.47
C GLU A 84 -11.73 -21.78 4.54
N GLU A 85 -11.12 -20.61 4.81
CA GLU A 85 -11.23 -19.40 3.99
C GLU A 85 -10.12 -19.29 2.93
N TRP A 86 -9.12 -20.18 2.93
CA TRP A 86 -8.02 -20.12 1.95
C TRP A 86 -8.47 -20.28 0.49
N PRO A 87 -9.44 -21.14 0.14
CA PRO A 87 -9.95 -21.20 -1.23
C PRO A 87 -10.52 -19.85 -1.71
N MET A 88 -11.10 -19.06 -0.80
CA MET A 88 -11.59 -17.71 -1.11
C MET A 88 -10.41 -16.77 -1.38
N VAL A 89 -9.33 -16.86 -0.58
CA VAL A 89 -8.12 -16.06 -0.78
C VAL A 89 -7.49 -16.38 -2.15
N ASP A 90 -7.32 -17.65 -2.46
CA ASP A 90 -6.75 -18.11 -3.75
C ASP A 90 -7.63 -17.68 -4.94
N TRP A 91 -8.96 -17.73 -4.79
CA TRP A 91 -9.91 -17.23 -5.79
C TRP A 91 -9.82 -15.70 -6.00
N LEU A 92 -9.70 -14.92 -4.92
CA LEU A 92 -9.57 -13.46 -5.00
C LEU A 92 -8.32 -13.02 -5.74
N ILE A 93 -7.20 -13.70 -5.50
CA ILE A 93 -5.91 -13.44 -6.18
C ILE A 93 -6.03 -13.73 -7.69
N THR A 94 -6.83 -14.74 -8.05
CA THR A 94 -7.03 -15.17 -9.43
C THR A 94 -7.91 -14.21 -10.23
N LEU A 95 -8.93 -13.60 -9.59
CA LEU A 95 -9.87 -12.68 -10.25
C LEU A 95 -9.47 -11.21 -10.22
N GLY A 96 -8.54 -10.81 -9.34
CA GLY A 96 -8.05 -9.44 -9.24
C GLY A 96 -7.10 -9.05 -10.40
N GLN A 97 -7.65 -8.80 -11.59
CA GLN A 97 -6.98 -8.08 -12.69
C GLN A 97 -7.44 -6.62 -12.83
N SER A 98 -8.18 -6.07 -11.86
CA SER A 98 -8.69 -4.69 -11.93
C SER A 98 -7.94 -3.78 -10.96
N GLU A 99 -7.47 -2.64 -11.47
CA GLU A 99 -6.52 -1.67 -10.86
C GLU A 99 -7.04 -0.88 -9.64
N ILE A 100 -8.01 -1.40 -8.87
CA ILE A 100 -8.56 -0.70 -7.70
C ILE A 100 -8.46 -1.63 -6.47
N PRO A 101 -7.80 -1.21 -5.36
CA PRO A 101 -7.83 -1.95 -4.11
C PRO A 101 -9.24 -1.82 -3.52
N VAL A 102 -10.08 -2.82 -3.75
CA VAL A 102 -11.44 -2.83 -3.19
C VAL A 102 -11.34 -3.24 -1.72
N GLN A 103 -11.50 -2.28 -0.82
CA GLN A 103 -11.91 -2.56 0.56
C GLN A 103 -13.15 -3.46 0.51
N ARG A 104 -13.04 -4.71 0.96
CA ARG A 104 -14.20 -5.56 1.20
C ARG A 104 -14.14 -6.13 2.60
N SER A 105 -15.12 -5.66 3.38
CA SER A 105 -15.37 -5.90 4.79
C SER A 105 -15.04 -7.32 5.24
N PHE A 106 -14.29 -7.40 6.33
CA PHE A 106 -13.88 -8.64 6.97
C PHE A 106 -15.06 -9.38 7.57
N ALA A 107 -15.54 -10.41 6.87
CA ALA A 107 -16.10 -11.57 7.54
C ALA A 107 -15.02 -12.13 8.49
N ARG A 108 -15.20 -11.88 9.80
CA ARG A 108 -14.71 -12.63 10.96
C ARG A 108 -13.28 -13.19 10.89
N CYS A 109 -12.27 -12.33 10.70
CA CYS A 109 -10.88 -12.72 10.99
C CYS A 109 -10.69 -12.96 12.49
N ARG A 110 -10.15 -14.12 12.88
CA ARG A 110 -9.74 -14.43 14.25
C ARG A 110 -8.25 -14.12 14.40
N LYS A 111 -7.86 -13.54 15.53
CA LYS A 111 -6.44 -13.32 15.88
C LYS A 111 -5.69 -14.66 15.81
N PRO A 112 -4.65 -14.81 14.96
CA PRO A 112 -3.79 -15.99 15.03
C PRO A 112 -3.08 -16.03 16.38
N ARG A 113 -2.90 -17.22 16.95
CA ARG A 113 -2.06 -17.36 18.16
C ARG A 113 -0.62 -16.99 17.78
N PRO A 114 0.10 -16.20 18.59
CA PRO A 114 1.50 -15.90 18.30
C PRO A 114 2.26 -17.23 18.14
N ARG A 115 3.04 -17.38 17.06
CA ARG A 115 3.97 -18.50 16.93
C ARG A 115 4.95 -18.38 18.09
N ALA A 116 4.87 -19.31 19.04
CA ALA A 116 5.84 -19.42 20.11
C ALA A 116 7.22 -19.54 19.46
N SER A 117 8.09 -18.55 19.70
CA SER A 117 9.50 -18.62 19.35
C SER A 117 10.10 -19.81 20.11
N ARG A 118 10.49 -20.86 19.38
CA ARG A 118 11.44 -21.86 19.84
C ARG A 118 12.84 -21.43 19.45
#